data_AF-A0AAJ1QMR6-F1
#
_entry.id   AF-A0AAJ1QMR6-F1
#
_cell.length_a   1.000
_cell.length_b   1.000
_cell.length_c   1.000
_cell.angle_alpha   90.00
_cell.angle_beta   90.00
_cell.angle_gamma   90.00
#
_symmetry.space_group_name_H-M   'P 1'
#
loop_
_entity.id
_entity.type
_entity.pdbx_description
1 polymer ?
#
loop_
_entity_poly.entity_id
_entity_poly.type
_entity_poly.pdbx_seq_one_letter_code
_entity_poly.pdbx_strand_id
1 'polypeptide(L)'
;MIQDGVMFVCFLLAFTAVIAVVEKKIGGKFFKYVPGIVLIYIGAALMKTFGVFSDSESVESAYSTIRGLLLPAMLMLMLLQCDMRKIIRLGPKMLLTFFAASFSIIGGFTLTYVLMNGFYAEGTWKAFSALSASWTGGSANMVILQGILDVPENIFGYALIMDTVNYSIWVMFLFWLVPLAGKFNIWTKADTSFIDQMTSELEAGEAPRRNLDSWN
;
A
#
# COMPACT_ATOMS: atom_id res chain seq x y z
N MET A 1 -0.18 2.50 -26.78
CA MET A 1 0.33 1.64 -27.88
C MET A 1 -0.14 0.20 -27.73
N ILE A 2 -0.11 -0.37 -26.52
CA ILE A 2 -0.74 -1.68 -26.24
C ILE A 2 -2.23 -1.47 -26.04
N GLN A 3 -3.05 -2.12 -26.88
CA GLN A 3 -4.51 -2.05 -26.87
C GLN A 3 -5.20 -3.34 -26.44
N ASP A 4 -4.47 -4.45 -26.47
CA ASP A 4 -4.97 -5.77 -26.13
C ASP A 4 -4.71 -6.08 -24.65
N GLY A 5 -5.75 -6.58 -23.96
CA GLY A 5 -5.70 -6.91 -22.54
C GLY A 5 -4.73 -8.04 -22.19
N VAL A 6 -4.58 -9.05 -23.06
CA VAL A 6 -3.63 -10.15 -22.83
C VAL A 6 -2.19 -9.64 -22.95
N MET A 7 -1.92 -8.85 -23.98
CA MET A 7 -0.61 -8.23 -24.17
C MET A 7 -0.24 -7.29 -23.01
N PHE A 8 -1.22 -6.55 -22.47
CA PHE A 8 -1.04 -5.75 -21.26
C PHE A 8 -0.56 -6.61 -20.07
N VAL A 9 -1.21 -7.74 -19.82
CA VAL A 9 -0.87 -8.64 -18.72
C VAL A 9 0.49 -9.29 -18.92
N CYS A 10 0.76 -9.82 -20.12
CA CYS A 10 2.06 -10.40 -20.45
C CYS A 10 3.19 -9.39 -20.28
N PHE A 11 2.96 -8.15 -20.69
CA PHE A 11 3.93 -7.07 -20.49
C PHE A 11 4.19 -6.81 -19.01
N LEU A 12 3.16 -6.69 -18.17
CA LEU A 12 3.32 -6.49 -16.73
C LEU A 12 4.08 -7.65 -16.08
N LEU A 13 3.79 -8.90 -16.46
CA LEU A 13 4.52 -10.07 -15.96
C LEU A 13 6.00 -10.06 -16.39
N ALA A 14 6.27 -9.73 -17.66
CA ALA A 14 7.64 -9.63 -18.15
C ALA A 14 8.40 -8.50 -17.45
N PHE A 15 7.78 -7.33 -17.30
CA PHE A 15 8.37 -6.18 -16.64
C PHE A 15 8.71 -6.47 -15.18
N THR A 16 7.78 -7.05 -14.43
CA THR A 16 8.01 -7.44 -13.02
C THR A 16 9.09 -8.51 -12.90
N ALA A 17 9.08 -9.54 -13.77
CA ALA A 17 10.12 -10.57 -13.80
C ALA A 17 11.51 -10.00 -14.10
N VAL A 18 11.63 -9.08 -15.06
CA VAL A 18 12.90 -8.42 -15.38
C VAL A 18 13.43 -7.66 -14.18
N ILE A 19 12.60 -6.84 -13.53
CA ILE A 19 13.03 -6.08 -12.34
C ILE A 19 13.45 -7.02 -11.20
N ALA A 20 12.70 -8.09 -10.94
CA ALA A 20 13.04 -9.06 -9.91
C ALA A 20 14.37 -9.79 -10.19
N VAL A 21 14.63 -10.16 -11.45
CA VAL A 21 15.90 -10.79 -11.85
C VAL A 21 17.06 -9.80 -11.74
N VAL A 22 16.84 -8.54 -12.14
CA VAL A 22 17.83 -7.47 -12.04
C VAL A 22 18.18 -7.19 -10.58
N GLU A 23 17.19 -7.09 -9.69
CA GLU A 23 17.40 -6.90 -8.26
C GLU A 23 18.23 -8.05 -7.67
N LYS A 24 17.87 -9.30 -7.98
CA LYS A 24 18.58 -10.49 -7.51
C LYS A 24 20.02 -10.60 -8.02
N LYS A 25 20.27 -10.28 -9.30
CA LYS A 25 21.59 -10.45 -9.93
C LYS A 25 22.52 -9.26 -9.72
N ILE A 26 21.99 -8.05 -9.84
CA ILE A 26 22.80 -6.82 -9.79
C ILE A 26 23.04 -6.41 -8.34
N GLY A 27 22.19 -6.83 -7.39
CA GLY A 27 22.46 -6.87 -5.94
C GLY A 27 23.13 -5.60 -5.38
N GLY A 28 22.86 -4.45 -6.01
CA GLY A 28 23.74 -3.30 -5.94
C GLY A 28 23.43 -2.39 -4.76
N LYS A 29 24.36 -1.46 -4.48
CA LYS A 29 24.13 -0.34 -3.55
C LYS A 29 22.84 0.43 -3.88
N PHE A 30 22.39 0.43 -5.15
CA PHE A 30 21.16 1.08 -5.60
C PHE A 30 19.89 0.44 -5.01
N PHE A 31 19.76 -0.90 -5.08
CA PHE A 31 18.58 -1.62 -4.57
C PHE A 31 18.45 -1.58 -3.04
N LYS A 32 19.55 -1.25 -2.33
CA LYS A 32 19.51 -0.94 -0.90
C LYS A 32 18.71 0.34 -0.59
N TYR A 33 18.69 1.30 -1.51
CA TYR A 33 17.94 2.55 -1.33
C TYR A 33 16.60 2.51 -2.06
N VAL A 34 16.51 1.89 -3.24
CA VAL A 34 15.27 1.80 -4.02
C VAL A 34 14.90 0.33 -4.22
N PRO A 35 13.97 -0.21 -3.40
CA PRO A 35 13.51 -1.60 -3.55
C PRO A 35 12.89 -1.86 -4.93
N GLY A 36 13.02 -3.08 -5.47
CA GLY A 36 12.50 -3.42 -6.80
C GLY A 36 11.00 -3.17 -6.97
N ILE A 37 10.21 -3.36 -5.90
CA ILE A 37 8.77 -3.06 -5.90
C ILE A 37 8.46 -1.59 -6.21
N VAL A 38 9.33 -0.66 -5.79
CA VAL A 38 9.18 0.78 -6.08
C VAL A 38 9.39 1.05 -7.55
N LEU A 39 10.39 0.41 -8.17
CA LEU A 39 10.65 0.53 -9.60
C LEU A 39 9.52 -0.05 -10.44
N ILE A 40 8.93 -1.16 -9.99
CA ILE A 40 7.75 -1.75 -10.64
C ILE A 40 6.59 -0.75 -10.60
N TYR A 41 6.32 -0.16 -9.44
CA TYR A 41 5.24 0.80 -9.26
C TYR A 41 5.44 2.06 -10.12
N ILE A 42 6.61 2.71 -10.00
CA ILE A 42 6.94 3.93 -10.77
C ILE A 42 6.96 3.64 -12.26
N GLY A 43 7.61 2.55 -12.67
CA GLY A 43 7.70 2.17 -14.08
C GLY A 43 6.33 1.93 -14.68
N ALA A 44 5.45 1.19 -13.99
CA ALA A 44 4.08 0.97 -14.46
C ALA A 44 3.28 2.27 -14.55
N ALA A 45 3.40 3.15 -13.55
CA ALA A 45 2.73 4.46 -13.55
C ALA A 45 3.21 5.34 -14.71
N LEU A 46 4.53 5.48 -14.90
CA LEU A 46 5.11 6.27 -15.99
C LEU A 46 4.73 5.70 -17.37
N MET A 47 4.73 4.37 -17.52
CA MET A 47 4.29 3.73 -18.76
C MET A 47 2.83 4.05 -19.07
N LYS A 48 1.94 4.10 -18.07
CA LYS A 48 0.57 4.58 -18.26
C LYS A 48 0.54 6.06 -18.65
N THR A 49 1.28 6.93 -17.95
CA THR A 49 1.35 8.37 -18.23
C THR A 49 1.89 8.69 -19.63
N PHE A 50 2.89 7.94 -20.10
CA PHE A 50 3.45 8.11 -21.45
C PHE A 50 2.62 7.41 -22.55
N GLY A 51 1.46 6.84 -22.22
CA GLY A 51 0.56 6.23 -23.21
C GLY A 51 1.03 4.89 -23.76
N VAL A 52 1.94 4.18 -23.05
CA VAL A 52 2.33 2.81 -23.41
C VAL A 52 1.10 1.90 -23.37
N PHE A 53 0.29 2.01 -22.32
CA PHE A 53 -0.99 1.32 -22.18
C PHE A 53 -2.14 2.24 -22.58
N SER A 54 -2.96 1.84 -23.57
CA SER A 54 -4.15 2.63 -23.94
C SER A 54 -5.29 2.49 -22.94
N ASP A 55 -6.23 3.43 -22.98
CA ASP A 55 -7.54 3.36 -22.31
C ASP A 55 -8.56 2.57 -23.16
N SER A 56 -8.13 1.45 -23.76
CA SER A 56 -9.04 0.59 -24.53
C SER A 56 -9.88 -0.25 -23.58
N GLU A 57 -11.13 -0.54 -23.97
CA GLU A 57 -12.04 -1.40 -23.20
C GLU A 57 -11.40 -2.76 -22.86
N SER A 58 -10.59 -3.33 -23.76
CA SER A 58 -9.89 -4.59 -23.54
C SER A 58 -8.86 -4.50 -22.39
N VAL A 59 -8.08 -3.42 -22.32
CA VAL A 59 -7.08 -3.21 -21.25
C VAL A 59 -7.78 -2.91 -19.92
N GLU A 60 -8.82 -2.08 -19.94
CA GLU A 60 -9.59 -1.75 -18.74
C GLU A 60 -10.34 -2.97 -18.18
N SER A 61 -10.93 -3.78 -19.06
CA SER A 61 -11.54 -5.06 -18.70
C SER A 61 -10.51 -6.01 -18.08
N ALA A 62 -9.35 -6.19 -18.70
CA ALA A 62 -8.29 -7.04 -18.15
C ALA A 62 -7.81 -6.55 -16.77
N TYR A 63 -7.58 -5.24 -16.62
CA TYR A 63 -7.23 -4.63 -15.33
C TYR A 63 -8.31 -4.87 -14.26
N SER A 64 -9.57 -4.62 -14.59
CA SER A 64 -10.71 -4.78 -13.68
C SER A 64 -10.91 -6.24 -13.27
N THR A 65 -10.83 -7.18 -14.22
CA THR A 65 -10.94 -8.63 -13.96
C THR A 65 -9.81 -9.12 -13.06
N ILE A 66 -8.56 -8.73 -13.34
CA ILE A 66 -7.43 -9.13 -12.48
C ILE A 66 -7.59 -8.54 -11.08
N ARG A 67 -7.93 -7.25 -10.98
CA ARG A 67 -8.16 -6.62 -9.67
C ARG A 67 -9.32 -7.27 -8.92
N GLY A 68 -10.39 -7.64 -9.62
CA GLY A 68 -11.59 -8.23 -9.02
C GLY A 68 -11.43 -9.69 -8.61
N LEU A 69 -10.59 -10.47 -9.29
CA LEU A 69 -10.40 -11.91 -9.02
C LEU A 69 -9.09 -12.21 -8.28
N LEU A 70 -7.97 -11.69 -8.78
CA LEU A 70 -6.64 -12.05 -8.33
C LEU A 70 -6.33 -11.41 -6.97
N LEU A 71 -6.71 -10.13 -6.75
CA LEU A 71 -6.43 -9.45 -5.49
C LEU A 71 -7.17 -10.12 -4.30
N PRO A 72 -8.48 -10.41 -4.36
CA PRO A 72 -9.14 -11.14 -3.28
C PRO A 72 -8.60 -12.56 -3.10
N ALA A 73 -8.26 -13.26 -4.19
CA ALA A 73 -7.66 -14.60 -4.10
C ALA A 73 -6.30 -14.59 -3.39
N MET A 74 -5.44 -13.62 -3.71
CA MET A 74 -4.14 -13.44 -3.04
C MET A 74 -4.32 -13.12 -1.54
N LEU A 75 -5.28 -12.25 -1.20
CA LEU A 75 -5.60 -11.95 0.18
C LEU A 75 -6.09 -13.19 0.93
N MET A 76 -6.96 -14.00 0.32
CA MET A 76 -7.42 -15.26 0.90
C MET A 76 -6.25 -16.23 1.14
N LEU A 77 -5.38 -16.41 0.15
CA LEU A 77 -4.20 -17.29 0.28
C LEU A 77 -3.25 -16.80 1.38
N MET A 78 -3.01 -15.50 1.47
CA MET A 78 -2.20 -14.90 2.54
C MET A 78 -2.82 -15.12 3.92
N LEU A 79 -4.14 -14.94 4.06
CA LEU A 79 -4.86 -15.18 5.30
C LEU A 79 -4.87 -16.67 5.69
N LEU A 80 -4.91 -17.58 4.71
CA LEU A 80 -4.85 -19.03 4.97
C LEU A 80 -3.50 -19.47 5.53
N GLN A 81 -2.41 -18.80 5.13
CA GLN A 81 -1.06 -19.05 5.65
C GLN A 81 -0.83 -18.42 7.04
N CYS A 82 -1.72 -17.53 7.48
CA CYS A 82 -1.59 -16.87 8.76
C CYS A 82 -2.05 -17.78 9.92
N ASP A 83 -1.20 -17.89 10.94
CA ASP A 83 -1.53 -18.59 12.18
C ASP A 83 -2.46 -17.73 13.04
N MET A 84 -3.73 -18.14 13.13
CA MET A 84 -4.75 -17.45 13.94
C MET A 84 -4.37 -17.32 15.41
N ARG A 85 -3.61 -18.25 15.98
CA ARG A 85 -3.15 -18.15 17.39
C ARG A 85 -2.12 -17.04 17.54
N LYS A 86 -1.23 -16.88 16.55
CA LYS A 86 -0.25 -15.78 16.53
C LYS A 86 -0.96 -14.43 16.34
N ILE A 87 -1.93 -14.35 15.44
CA ILE A 87 -2.75 -13.14 15.24
C ILE A 87 -3.43 -12.73 16.55
N ILE A 88 -4.08 -13.65 17.27
CA ILE A 88 -4.76 -13.33 18.53
C ILE A 88 -3.78 -12.83 19.60
N ARG A 89 -2.59 -13.43 19.70
CA ARG A 89 -1.54 -12.96 20.63
C ARG A 89 -1.01 -11.57 20.29
N LEU A 90 -0.91 -11.24 19.01
CA LEU A 90 -0.44 -9.95 18.53
C LEU A 90 -1.56 -8.88 18.55
N GLY A 91 -2.82 -9.32 18.53
CA GLY A 91 -4.03 -8.50 18.42
C GLY A 91 -4.06 -7.25 19.31
N PRO A 92 -3.82 -7.33 20.62
CA PRO A 92 -3.86 -6.15 21.49
C PRO A 92 -2.83 -5.07 21.13
N LYS A 93 -1.61 -5.47 20.75
CA LYS A 93 -0.56 -4.54 20.32
C LYS A 93 -0.89 -3.93 18.95
N MET A 94 -1.43 -4.71 18.02
CA MET A 94 -1.89 -4.19 16.72
C MET A 94 -3.06 -3.22 16.86
N LEU A 95 -4.02 -3.55 17.72
CA LEU A 95 -5.18 -2.71 17.90
C LEU A 95 -4.82 -1.38 18.58
N LEU A 96 -3.92 -1.41 19.56
CA LEU A 96 -3.40 -0.19 20.19
C LEU A 96 -2.63 0.69 19.19
N THR A 97 -1.76 0.09 18.36
CA THR A 97 -1.04 0.83 17.31
C THR A 97 -1.99 1.36 16.24
N PHE A 98 -3.04 0.62 15.87
CA PHE A 98 -4.09 1.07 14.96
C PHE A 98 -4.84 2.30 15.50
N PHE A 99 -5.28 2.27 16.77
CA PHE A 99 -5.96 3.41 17.36
C PHE A 99 -5.02 4.61 17.52
N ALA A 100 -3.78 4.39 17.96
CA ALA A 100 -2.78 5.46 18.05
C ALA A 100 -2.53 6.12 16.68
N ALA A 101 -2.36 5.32 15.63
CA ALA A 101 -2.23 5.82 14.25
C ALA A 101 -3.49 6.58 13.81
N SER A 102 -4.68 6.01 14.04
CA SER A 102 -5.96 6.63 13.66
C SER A 102 -6.16 7.99 14.34
N PHE A 103 -5.93 8.08 15.66
CA PHE A 103 -6.01 9.35 16.38
C PHE A 103 -4.94 10.35 15.91
N SER A 104 -3.74 9.89 15.57
CA SER A 104 -2.70 10.77 15.02
C SER A 104 -3.10 11.37 13.66
N ILE A 105 -3.76 10.58 12.79
CA ILE A 105 -4.26 11.04 11.50
C ILE A 105 -5.37 12.06 11.69
N ILE A 106 -6.38 11.73 12.52
CA ILE A 106 -7.49 12.65 12.82
C ILE A 106 -6.97 13.95 13.43
N GLY A 107 -6.04 13.85 14.39
CA GLY A 107 -5.38 14.99 15.01
C GLY A 107 -4.59 15.84 14.01
N GLY A 108 -3.86 15.21 13.08
CA GLY A 108 -3.10 15.89 12.04
C GLY A 108 -3.97 16.69 11.07
N PHE A 109 -5.07 16.10 10.58
CA PHE A 109 -6.04 16.82 9.74
C PHE A 109 -6.72 17.95 10.50
N THR A 110 -7.14 17.71 11.75
CA THR A 110 -7.80 18.73 12.58
C THR A 110 -6.86 19.90 12.86
N LEU A 111 -5.62 19.62 13.27
CA LEU A 111 -4.61 20.64 13.56
C LEU A 111 -4.29 21.46 12.30
N THR A 112 -4.11 20.81 11.15
CA THR A 112 -3.84 21.49 9.87
C THR A 112 -4.99 22.41 9.50
N TYR A 113 -6.24 21.95 9.64
CA TYR A 113 -7.41 22.79 9.39
C TYR A 113 -7.44 24.01 10.31
N VAL A 114 -7.27 23.82 11.62
CA VAL A 114 -7.30 24.92 12.60
C VAL A 114 -6.20 25.95 12.33
N LEU A 115 -4.98 25.51 12.05
CA LEU A 115 -3.84 26.39 11.77
C LEU A 115 -4.01 27.21 10.49
N MET A 116 -4.68 26.64 9.48
CA MET A 116 -4.81 27.24 8.16
C MET A 116 -6.23 27.71 7.84
N ASN A 117 -7.13 27.75 8.84
CA ASN A 117 -8.56 28.02 8.67
C ASN A 117 -8.84 29.35 7.92
N GLY A 118 -7.97 30.34 8.04
CA GLY A 118 -8.10 31.63 7.33
C GLY A 118 -7.85 31.57 5.82
N PHE A 119 -7.29 30.47 5.29
CA PHE A 119 -7.02 30.29 3.86
C PHE A 119 -8.08 29.44 3.16
N TYR A 120 -9.00 28.83 3.90
CA TYR A 120 -9.97 27.89 3.36
C TYR A 120 -11.34 28.51 3.18
N ALA A 121 -12.09 27.99 2.20
CA ALA A 121 -13.49 28.32 2.05
C ALA A 121 -14.32 27.77 3.22
N GLU A 122 -15.48 28.39 3.46
CA GLU A 122 -16.40 27.88 4.47
C GLU A 122 -16.83 26.44 4.14
N GLY A 123 -16.92 25.59 5.18
CA GLY A 123 -17.29 24.19 5.02
C GLY A 123 -16.16 23.25 4.58
N THR A 124 -14.95 23.75 4.31
CA THR A 124 -13.78 22.90 3.98
C THR A 124 -13.43 21.89 5.06
N TRP A 125 -13.74 22.16 6.34
CA TRP A 125 -13.55 21.18 7.42
C TRP A 125 -14.24 19.84 7.14
N LYS A 126 -15.40 19.85 6.45
CA LYS A 126 -16.13 18.62 6.10
C LYS A 126 -15.32 17.75 5.13
N ALA A 127 -14.62 18.38 4.19
CA ALA A 127 -13.71 17.68 3.29
C ALA A 127 -12.46 17.17 4.01
N PHE A 128 -11.94 17.90 5.00
CA PHE A 128 -10.87 17.40 5.89
C PHE A 128 -11.32 16.20 6.72
N SER A 129 -12.56 16.18 7.20
CA SER A 129 -13.15 15.02 7.86
C SER A 129 -13.24 13.82 6.91
N ALA A 130 -13.71 14.03 5.68
CA ALA A 130 -13.76 12.97 4.65
C ALA A 130 -12.35 12.45 4.28
N LEU A 131 -11.36 13.33 4.15
CA LEU A 131 -9.96 12.95 3.95
C LEU A 131 -9.45 12.11 5.12
N SER A 132 -9.66 12.55 6.36
CA SER A 132 -9.24 11.76 7.54
C SER A 132 -9.84 10.34 7.55
N ALA A 133 -11.06 10.19 7.03
CA ALA A 133 -11.72 8.89 6.86
C ALA A 133 -11.06 8.05 5.73
N SER A 134 -10.60 8.68 4.65
CA SER A 134 -9.81 8.01 3.60
C SER A 134 -8.53 7.39 4.18
N TRP A 135 -7.80 8.13 5.01
CA TRP A 135 -6.52 7.67 5.55
C TRP A 135 -6.64 6.65 6.69
N THR A 136 -7.82 6.54 7.30
CA THR A 136 -8.09 5.56 8.37
C THR A 136 -8.78 4.29 7.88
N GLY A 137 -9.56 4.36 6.79
CA GLY A 137 -10.25 3.17 6.26
C GLY A 137 -10.56 3.19 4.75
N GLY A 138 -9.88 4.03 3.99
CA GLY A 138 -9.87 4.02 2.52
C GLY A 138 -10.98 4.83 1.86
N SER A 139 -10.99 4.80 0.52
CA SER A 139 -11.89 5.61 -0.31
C SER A 139 -13.38 5.36 -0.02
N ALA A 140 -13.75 4.14 0.40
CA ALA A 140 -15.13 3.84 0.79
C ALA A 140 -15.57 4.65 2.02
N ASN A 141 -14.71 4.75 3.03
CA ASN A 141 -14.99 5.56 4.22
C ASN A 141 -15.06 7.05 3.88
N MET A 142 -14.22 7.53 2.96
CA MET A 142 -14.27 8.90 2.45
C MET A 142 -15.62 9.24 1.79
N VAL A 143 -16.14 8.35 0.93
CA VAL A 143 -17.45 8.53 0.27
C VAL A 143 -18.60 8.47 1.27
N ILE A 144 -18.52 7.61 2.29
CA ILE A 144 -19.53 7.59 3.37
C ILE A 144 -19.56 8.93 4.11
N LEU A 145 -18.38 9.47 4.47
CA LEU A 145 -18.30 10.75 5.16
C LEU A 145 -18.73 11.93 4.28
N GLN A 146 -18.52 11.85 2.96
CA GLN A 146 -19.07 12.80 2.00
C GLN A 146 -20.59 12.89 2.13
N GLY A 147 -21.26 11.74 2.16
CA GLY A 147 -22.72 11.66 2.29
C GLY A 147 -23.23 12.06 3.67
N ILE A 148 -22.55 11.67 4.76
CA ILE A 148 -22.98 12.04 6.13
C ILE A 148 -22.87 13.54 6.38
N LEU A 149 -21.82 14.18 5.85
CA LEU A 149 -21.54 15.59 6.12
C LEU A 149 -22.11 16.54 5.05
N ASP A 150 -22.73 16.02 4.00
CA ASP A 150 -23.15 16.78 2.81
C ASP A 150 -22.00 17.67 2.31
N VAL A 151 -20.85 17.04 2.01
CA VAL A 151 -19.69 17.77 1.49
C VAL A 151 -20.01 18.23 0.06
N PRO A 152 -19.90 19.54 -0.26
CA PRO A 152 -20.10 20.02 -1.62
C PRO A 152 -19.19 19.30 -2.61
N GLU A 153 -19.75 18.85 -3.75
CA GLU A 153 -19.03 18.02 -4.73
C GLU A 153 -17.77 18.67 -5.28
N ASN A 154 -17.76 20.00 -5.43
CA ASN A 154 -16.57 20.74 -5.87
C ASN A 154 -15.44 20.64 -4.84
N ILE A 155 -15.73 20.83 -3.55
CA ILE A 155 -14.73 20.72 -2.47
C ILE A 155 -14.28 19.27 -2.32
N PHE A 156 -15.21 18.33 -2.44
CA PHE A 156 -14.91 16.90 -2.39
C PHE A 156 -14.03 16.46 -3.58
N GLY A 157 -14.28 16.99 -4.78
CA GLY A 157 -13.46 16.73 -5.96
C GLY A 157 -12.01 17.20 -5.77
N TYR A 158 -11.80 18.39 -5.21
CA TYR A 158 -10.45 18.85 -4.86
C TYR A 158 -9.78 17.96 -3.83
N ALA A 159 -10.54 17.51 -2.81
CA ALA A 159 -10.03 16.58 -1.80
C ALA A 159 -9.63 15.24 -2.43
N LEU A 160 -10.43 14.65 -3.31
CA LEU A 160 -10.12 13.39 -4.00
C LEU A 160 -8.85 13.48 -4.86
N ILE A 161 -8.69 14.58 -5.61
CA ILE A 161 -7.50 14.79 -6.44
C ILE A 161 -6.27 14.89 -5.54
N MET A 162 -6.34 15.69 -4.48
CA MET A 162 -5.23 15.81 -3.52
C MET A 162 -4.92 14.49 -2.82
N ASP A 163 -5.94 13.73 -2.42
CA ASP A 163 -5.79 12.41 -1.80
C ASP A 163 -5.04 11.44 -2.73
N THR A 164 -5.46 11.38 -3.99
CA THR A 164 -4.86 10.50 -5.00
C THR A 164 -3.41 10.87 -5.30
N VAL A 165 -3.13 12.17 -5.46
CA VAL A 165 -1.76 12.67 -5.71
C VAL A 165 -0.88 12.41 -4.49
N ASN A 166 -1.37 12.73 -3.29
CA ASN A 166 -0.64 12.50 -2.06
C ASN A 166 -0.36 11.02 -1.85
N TYR A 167 -1.35 10.13 -2.00
CA TYR A 167 -1.18 8.69 -1.89
C TYR A 167 -0.11 8.17 -2.84
N SER A 168 -0.15 8.59 -4.10
CA SER A 168 0.81 8.15 -5.12
C SER A 168 2.25 8.51 -4.75
N ILE A 169 2.47 9.71 -4.20
CA ILE A 169 3.81 10.16 -3.76
C ILE A 169 4.20 9.51 -2.43
N TRP A 170 3.26 9.45 -1.49
CA TRP A 170 3.48 9.00 -0.13
C TRP A 170 3.84 7.52 -0.07
N VAL A 171 3.18 6.66 -0.84
CA VAL A 171 3.51 5.22 -0.90
C VAL A 171 4.95 5.01 -1.37
N MET A 172 5.41 5.78 -2.36
CA MET A 172 6.80 5.71 -2.81
C MET A 172 7.78 6.11 -1.70
N PHE A 173 7.46 7.17 -0.97
CA PHE A 173 8.25 7.61 0.17
C PHE A 173 8.30 6.55 1.28
N LEU A 174 7.17 5.91 1.60
CA LEU A 174 7.12 4.83 2.58
C LEU A 174 7.97 3.63 2.17
N PHE A 175 7.91 3.20 0.92
CA PHE A 175 8.75 2.10 0.46
C PHE A 175 10.24 2.43 0.49
N TRP A 176 10.62 3.68 0.22
CA TRP A 176 11.99 4.15 0.37
C TRP A 176 12.47 4.12 1.84
N LEU A 177 11.57 4.26 2.81
CA LEU A 177 11.90 4.17 4.24
C LEU A 177 12.07 2.74 4.75
N VAL A 178 11.59 1.71 4.03
CA VAL A 178 11.66 0.30 4.48
C VAL A 178 13.09 -0.13 4.87
N PRO A 179 14.14 0.13 4.06
CA PRO A 179 15.52 -0.24 4.44
C PRO A 179 16.08 0.54 5.63
N LEU A 180 15.44 1.66 5.99
CA LEU A 180 15.84 2.52 7.13
C LEU A 180 15.15 2.12 8.44
N ALA A 181 14.18 1.19 8.40
CA ALA A 181 13.40 0.77 9.56
C ALA A 181 14.29 0.37 10.76
N GLY A 182 15.37 -0.40 10.53
CA GLY A 182 16.28 -0.81 11.61
C GLY A 182 16.96 0.37 12.32
N LYS A 183 17.36 1.42 11.58
CA LYS A 183 17.95 2.63 12.18
C LYS A 183 16.92 3.41 12.99
N PHE A 184 15.69 3.49 12.47
CA PHE A 184 14.59 4.14 13.16
C PHE A 184 14.22 3.42 14.47
N ASN A 185 14.21 2.09 14.47
CA ASN A 185 13.93 1.27 15.66
C ASN A 185 14.98 1.50 16.76
N ILE A 186 16.27 1.59 16.41
CA ILE A 186 17.33 1.91 17.38
C ILE A 186 17.15 3.32 17.95
N TRP A 187 16.87 4.30 17.08
CA TRP A 187 16.66 5.70 17.50
C TRP A 187 15.48 5.86 18.46
N THR A 188 14.37 5.19 18.16
CA THR A 188 13.14 5.22 18.98
C THR A 188 13.18 4.27 20.18
N LYS A 189 14.22 3.43 20.29
CA LYS A 189 14.30 2.34 21.27
C LYS A 189 13.10 1.40 21.22
N ALA A 190 12.57 1.17 20.01
CA ALA A 190 11.44 0.29 19.80
C ALA A 190 11.83 -1.17 20.08
N ASP A 191 11.01 -1.88 20.86
CA ASP A 191 11.15 -3.31 21.08
C ASP A 191 10.55 -4.07 19.89
N THR A 192 11.42 -4.64 19.05
CA THR A 192 11.06 -5.42 17.86
C THR A 192 11.12 -6.93 18.08
N SER A 193 11.48 -7.40 19.27
CA SER A 193 11.75 -8.81 19.57
C SER A 193 10.66 -9.77 19.06
N PHE A 194 9.40 -9.40 19.23
CA PHE A 194 8.27 -10.19 18.78
C PHE A 194 8.14 -10.24 17.24
N ILE A 195 8.35 -9.11 16.56
CA ILE A 195 8.30 -9.03 15.09
C ILE A 195 9.46 -9.81 14.49
N ASP A 196 10.65 -9.68 15.06
CA ASP A 196 11.86 -10.39 14.63
C ASP A 196 11.69 -11.91 14.80
N GLN A 197 11.11 -12.33 15.93
CA GLN A 197 10.77 -13.75 16.15
C GLN A 197 9.78 -14.25 15.10
N MET A 198 8.68 -13.54 14.84
CA MET A 198 7.71 -13.94 13.82
C MET A 198 8.33 -14.00 12.42
N THR A 199 9.19 -13.04 12.08
CA THR A 199 9.89 -13.01 10.78
C THR A 199 10.80 -14.23 10.63
N SER A 200 11.59 -14.53 11.67
CA SER A 200 12.47 -15.70 11.67
C SER A 200 11.72 -17.03 11.58
N GLU A 201 10.54 -17.14 12.21
CA GLU A 201 9.68 -18.34 12.12
C GLU A 201 9.07 -18.50 10.71
N LEU A 202 8.74 -17.41 10.03
CA LEU A 202 8.26 -17.42 8.65
C LEU A 202 9.37 -17.85 7.68
N GLU A 203 10.57 -17.27 7.80
CA GLU A 203 11.74 -17.65 7.00
C GLU A 203 12.14 -19.12 7.24
N ALA A 204 12.06 -19.60 8.47
CA ALA A 204 12.33 -21.00 8.80
C ALA A 204 11.26 -21.96 8.28
N GLY A 205 10.00 -21.52 8.17
CA GLY A 205 8.89 -22.30 7.60
C GLY A 205 8.94 -22.42 6.07
N GLU A 206 9.58 -21.47 5.39
CA GLU A 206 9.79 -21.45 3.93
C GLU A 206 11.01 -22.27 3.47
N ALA A 207 11.91 -22.65 4.38
CA ALA A 207 13.00 -23.56 4.05
C ALA A 207 12.41 -24.88 3.51
N PRO A 208 12.93 -25.42 2.38
CA PRO A 208 12.35 -26.63 1.80
C PRO A 208 12.38 -27.73 2.86
N ARG A 209 11.23 -28.36 3.12
CA ARG A 209 11.12 -29.59 3.90
C ARG A 209 11.96 -30.67 3.19
N ARG A 210 13.27 -30.64 3.38
CA ARG A 210 14.25 -31.51 2.73
C ARG A 210 14.37 -32.87 3.43
N ASN A 211 13.42 -33.23 4.29
CA ASN A 211 13.44 -34.46 5.08
C ASN A 211 12.08 -35.19 5.01
N LEU A 212 11.66 -35.60 3.82
CA LEU A 212 10.60 -36.61 3.64
C LEU A 212 11.05 -37.82 2.81
N ASP A 213 12.35 -38.09 2.74
CA ASP A 213 12.92 -39.23 2.00
C ASP A 213 13.59 -40.27 2.94
N SER A 214 12.96 -40.62 4.07
CA SER A 214 13.44 -41.70 4.94
C SER A 214 12.37 -42.76 5.26
N TRP A 215 11.49 -43.04 4.30
CA TRP A 215 10.69 -44.26 4.30
C TRP A 215 11.10 -45.12 3.10
N ASN A 216 12.21 -45.83 3.26
CA ASN A 216 12.53 -47.08 2.57
C ASN A 216 13.23 -47.99 3.58
#